data_AF-A0A0B7HL10-F1
#
_entry.id   AF-A0A0B7HL10-F1
#
_cell.length_a   1.000
_cell.length_b   1.000
_cell.length_c   1.000
_cell.angle_alpha   90.00
_cell.angle_beta   90.00
_cell.angle_gamma   90.00
#
_symmetry.space_group_name_H-M   'P 1'
#
loop_
_entity.id
_entity.type
_entity.pdbx_description
1 polymer ?
#
loop_
_entity_poly.entity_id
_entity_poly.type
_entity_poly.pdbx_seq_one_letter_code
_entity_poly.pdbx_strand_id
1 'polypeptide(L)'
;MQNILKASKNVFYLKYQPQTLAERLEFQKQNRPLIAHLGNEELLDFVRKHLFDRNPYYSQATHIITMDNLSEKQALETILSLISD
;
A
#
# COMPACT_ATOMS: atom_id res chain seq x y z
N MET A 1 2.76 -15.60 2.93
CA MET A 1 2.00 -14.82 3.93
C MET A 1 1.88 -15.56 5.27
N GLN A 2 1.48 -16.84 5.29
CA GLN A 2 1.34 -17.61 6.53
C GLN A 2 2.53 -17.56 7.50
N ASN A 3 3.77 -17.64 7.02
CA ASN A 3 4.95 -17.56 7.91
C ASN A 3 5.08 -16.20 8.61
N ILE A 4 4.73 -15.11 7.92
CA ILE A 4 4.76 -13.74 8.48
C ILE A 4 3.70 -13.62 9.58
N LEU A 5 2.48 -14.09 9.31
CA LEU A 5 1.37 -14.06 10.28
C LEU A 5 1.62 -14.96 11.50
N LYS A 6 2.38 -16.04 11.35
CA LYS A 6 2.81 -16.89 12.48
C LYS A 6 3.92 -16.24 13.30
N ALA A 7 4.82 -15.50 12.67
CA ALA A 7 5.98 -14.90 13.32
C ALA A 7 5.67 -13.56 14.01
N SER A 8 4.65 -12.83 13.55
CA SER A 8 4.25 -11.54 14.13
C SER A 8 2.74 -11.40 14.18
N LYS A 9 2.23 -10.91 15.31
CA LYS A 9 0.83 -10.45 15.42
C LYS A 9 0.62 -9.12 14.70
N ASN A 10 1.67 -8.29 14.66
CA ASN A 10 1.67 -6.96 14.10
C ASN A 10 2.03 -7.01 12.61
N VAL A 11 1.03 -7.22 11.75
CA VAL A 11 1.18 -7.23 10.30
C VAL A 11 0.20 -6.22 9.71
N PHE A 12 0.74 -5.17 9.10
CA PHE A 12 -0.02 -4.02 8.62
C PHE A 12 -0.05 -3.97 7.10
N TYR A 13 -1.24 -3.82 6.54
CA TYR A 13 -1.44 -3.42 5.17
C TYR A 13 -1.95 -1.97 5.12
N LEU A 14 -1.10 -1.08 4.60
CA LEU A 14 -1.44 0.32 4.34
C LEU A 14 -2.14 0.40 2.97
N LYS A 15 -3.47 0.26 3.00
CA LYS A 15 -4.31 0.21 1.81
C LYS A 15 -4.57 1.63 1.30
N TYR A 16 -4.28 1.84 0.02
CA TYR A 16 -4.61 3.04 -0.72
C TYR A 16 -5.46 2.67 -1.94
N GLN A 17 -6.21 3.63 -2.48
CA GLN A 17 -6.81 3.49 -3.79
C GLN A 17 -5.74 3.43 -4.88
N PRO A 18 -5.97 2.68 -5.97
CA PRO A 18 -5.03 2.64 -7.10
C PRO A 18 -4.70 4.03 -7.65
N GLN A 19 -5.72 4.90 -7.71
CA GLN A 19 -5.58 6.28 -8.17
C GLN A 19 -4.57 7.07 -7.32
N THR A 20 -4.76 7.06 -6.01
CA THR A 20 -3.89 7.75 -5.06
C THR A 20 -2.47 7.21 -5.09
N LEU A 21 -2.28 5.90 -5.27
CA LEU A 21 -0.94 5.32 -5.43
C LEU A 21 -0.27 5.74 -6.74
N ALA A 22 -1.01 5.75 -7.86
CA ALA A 22 -0.49 6.17 -9.15
C ALA A 22 -0.03 7.64 -9.10
N GLU A 23 -0.84 8.53 -8.53
CA GLU A 23 -0.50 9.95 -8.35
C GLU A 23 0.77 10.14 -7.51
N ARG A 24 0.91 9.41 -6.40
CA ARG A 24 2.12 9.46 -5.56
C ARG A 24 3.36 8.94 -6.30
N LEU A 25 3.20 7.91 -7.13
CA LEU A 25 4.29 7.33 -7.91
C LEU A 25 4.72 8.22 -9.06
N GLU A 26 3.79 8.97 -9.67
CA GLU A 26 4.07 9.86 -10.79
C GLU A 26 5.21 10.83 -10.48
N PHE A 27 5.17 11.48 -9.30
CA PHE A 27 6.21 12.43 -8.86
C PHE A 27 7.58 11.79 -8.57
N GLN A 28 7.66 10.46 -8.50
CA GLN A 28 8.88 9.72 -8.14
C GLN A 28 9.29 8.67 -9.18
N LYS A 29 8.57 8.55 -10.30
CA LYS A 29 8.73 7.43 -11.23
C LYS A 29 10.06 7.43 -11.97
N GLN A 30 10.70 8.60 -12.15
CA GLN A 30 11.98 8.70 -12.85
C GLN A 30 13.09 7.86 -12.18
N ASN A 31 13.06 7.72 -10.86
CA ASN A 31 14.02 6.90 -10.10
C ASN A 31 13.61 5.43 -10.00
N ARG A 32 12.55 5.01 -10.70
CA ARG A 32 11.96 3.67 -10.63
C ARG A 32 11.93 3.06 -12.03
N PRO A 33 13.00 2.36 -12.47
CA PRO A 33 13.15 1.90 -13.85
C PRO A 33 11.95 1.12 -14.40
N LEU A 34 11.28 0.33 -13.56
CA LEU A 34 10.11 -0.48 -13.94
C LEU A 34 8.90 0.35 -14.40
N ILE A 35 8.76 1.59 -13.93
CA ILE A 35 7.61 2.45 -14.21
C ILE A 35 7.98 3.81 -14.81
N ALA A 36 9.28 4.10 -14.97
CA ALA A 36 9.78 5.41 -15.42
C ALA A 36 9.30 5.81 -16.81
N HIS A 37 9.06 4.83 -17.68
CA HIS A 37 8.64 5.01 -19.06
C HIS A 37 7.11 5.06 -19.25
N LEU A 38 6.34 4.75 -18.21
CA LEU A 38 4.88 4.66 -18.30
C LEU A 38 4.24 6.04 -18.28
N GLY A 39 3.23 6.25 -19.14
CA GLY A 39 2.32 7.39 -19.05
C GLY A 39 1.38 7.29 -17.84
N ASN A 40 0.60 8.35 -17.56
CA ASN A 40 -0.27 8.39 -16.38
C ASN A 40 -1.33 7.28 -16.35
N GLU A 41 -1.98 7.01 -17.49
CA GLU A 41 -2.98 5.93 -17.60
C GLU A 41 -2.33 4.55 -17.46
N GLU A 42 -1.19 4.34 -18.12
CA GLU A 42 -0.43 3.08 -18.04
C GLU A 42 0.09 2.81 -16.62
N LEU A 43 0.51 3.86 -15.91
CA LEU A 43 0.94 3.78 -14.52
C LEU A 43 -0.23 3.36 -13.61
N LEU A 44 -1.42 3.92 -13.84
CA LEU A 44 -2.63 3.53 -13.10
C LEU A 44 -2.99 2.06 -13.35
N ASP A 45 -2.95 1.61 -14.59
CA ASP A 45 -3.24 0.21 -14.93
C ASP A 45 -2.18 -0.76 -14.40
N PHE A 46 -0.91 -0.35 -14.43
CA PHE A 46 0.18 -1.06 -13.77
C PHE A 46 -0.11 -1.25 -12.27
N VAL A 47 -0.48 -0.16 -11.57
CA VAL A 47 -0.82 -0.20 -10.15
C VAL A 47 -2.05 -1.10 -9.90
N ARG A 48 -3.12 -0.96 -10.68
CA ARG A 48 -4.34 -1.78 -10.57
C ARG A 48 -4.05 -3.26 -10.72
N LYS A 49 -3.33 -3.65 -11.78
CA LYS A 49 -2.96 -5.04 -12.05
C LYS A 49 -2.17 -5.63 -10.89
N HIS A 50 -1.13 -4.92 -10.44
CA HIS A 50 -0.30 -5.40 -9.35
C HIS A 50 -1.05 -5.47 -8.02
N LEU A 51 -1.91 -4.50 -7.71
CA LEU A 51 -2.74 -4.56 -6.51
C LEU A 51 -3.72 -5.72 -6.57
N PHE A 52 -4.33 -6.01 -7.72
CA PHE A 52 -5.21 -7.16 -7.91
C PHE A 52 -4.47 -8.48 -7.64
N ASP A 53 -3.31 -8.67 -8.25
CA ASP A 53 -2.49 -9.89 -8.06
C ASP A 53 -2.02 -10.07 -6.60
N ARG A 54 -1.80 -8.95 -5.90
CA ARG A 54 -1.31 -8.94 -4.50
C ARG A 54 -2.42 -8.97 -3.47
N ASN A 55 -3.65 -8.60 -3.84
CA ASN A 55 -4.79 -8.49 -2.92
C ASN A 55 -5.03 -9.78 -2.13
N PRO A 56 -4.97 -11.00 -2.72
CA PRO A 56 -5.14 -12.24 -1.96
C PRO A 56 -4.13 -12.43 -0.82
N TYR A 57 -2.98 -11.76 -0.86
CA TYR A 57 -1.95 -11.84 0.18
C TYR A 57 -2.03 -10.67 1.15
N TYR A 58 -2.20 -9.45 0.64
CA TYR A 58 -2.27 -8.23 1.47
C TYR A 58 -3.51 -8.20 2.35
N SER A 59 -4.63 -8.76 1.87
CA SER A 59 -5.87 -8.86 2.64
C SER A 59 -5.79 -9.83 3.83
N GLN A 60 -4.71 -10.61 3.95
CA GLN A 60 -4.49 -11.51 5.09
C GLN A 60 -3.78 -10.82 6.27
N ALA A 61 -3.35 -9.57 6.12
CA ALA A 61 -2.69 -8.83 7.19
C ALA A 61 -3.60 -8.68 8.42
N THR A 62 -3.03 -8.72 9.63
CA THR A 62 -3.77 -8.55 10.89
C THR A 62 -4.50 -7.22 10.95
N HIS A 63 -3.85 -6.16 10.47
CA HIS A 63 -4.41 -4.81 10.44
C HIS A 63 -4.43 -4.29 9.00
N ILE A 64 -5.59 -3.87 8.54
CA ILE A 64 -5.76 -3.23 7.22
C ILE A 64 -6.23 -1.80 7.48
N ILE A 65 -5.41 -0.83 7.07
CA ILE A 65 -5.67 0.60 7.30
C ILE A 65 -5.94 1.25 5.96
N THR A 66 -7.07 1.97 5.83
CA THR A 66 -7.37 2.77 4.63
C THR A 66 -6.72 4.14 4.79
N MET A 67 -5.81 4.48 3.90
CA MET A 67 -4.89 5.59 4.10
C MET A 67 -5.23 6.85 3.30
N ASP A 68 -6.10 6.76 2.29
CA ASP A 68 -6.38 7.85 1.35
C ASP A 68 -6.89 9.14 2.01
N ASN A 69 -7.49 9.04 3.21
CA ASN A 69 -8.05 10.16 3.96
C ASN A 69 -7.26 10.49 5.24
N LEU A 70 -6.05 9.95 5.39
CA LEU A 70 -5.22 10.18 6.57
C LEU A 70 -4.05 11.09 6.24
N SER A 71 -3.86 12.13 7.04
CA SER A 71 -2.57 12.82 7.11
C SER A 71 -1.50 11.88 7.68
N GLU A 72 -0.22 12.19 7.45
CA GLU A 72 0.90 11.42 8.00
C GLU A 72 0.82 11.27 9.52
N LYS A 73 0.41 12.33 10.23
CA LYS A 73 0.21 12.32 11.68
C LYS A 73 -0.90 11.35 12.08
N GLN A 74 -2.07 11.43 11.44
CA GLN A 74 -3.19 10.53 11.73
C GLN A 74 -2.85 9.07 11.40
N ALA A 75 -2.14 8.83 10.31
CA ALA A 75 -1.66 7.50 9.94
C ALA A 75 -0.72 6.93 11.02
N LEU A 76 0.22 7.74 11.50
CA LEU A 76 1.13 7.35 12.59
C LEU A 76 0.36 7.04 13.88
N GLU A 77 -0.55 7.92 14.30
CA GLU A 77 -1.39 7.72 15.48
C GLU A 77 -2.21 6.42 15.36
N THR A 78 -2.79 6.16 14.19
CA THR A 78 -3.55 4.93 13.91
C THR A 78 -2.68 3.68 14.02
N ILE A 79 -1.45 3.72 13.52
CA ILE A 79 -0.53 2.57 13.61
C ILE A 79 -0.13 2.32 15.07
N LEU A 80 0.21 3.38 15.81
CA LEU A 80 0.62 3.27 17.21
C LEU A 80 -0.50 2.74 18.12
N SER A 81 -1.75 3.15 17.87
CA SER A 81 -2.90 2.64 18.65
C SER A 81 -3.17 1.16 18.43
N LEU A 82 -2.73 0.60 17.29
CA LEU A 82 -2.90 -0.82 16.97
C LEU A 82 -1.76 -1.71 17.46
N ILE A 83 -0.61 -1.14 17.83
CA ILE A 83 0.56 -1.86 18.37
C ILE A 83 0.46 -2.04 19.89
N SER A 84 -0.37 -1.25 20.57
CA SER A 84 -0.34 -1.08 22.03
C SER A 84 -1.10 -2.17 22.84
N ASP A 85 -1.36 -3.33 22.24
CA ASP A 85 -1.93 -4.53 22.88
C ASP A 85 -0.90 -5.67 23.03
#